data_AF-A0A6P0YIL0-F1
#
_entry.id   AF-A0A6P0YIL0-F1
#
_cell.length_a   1.000
_cell.length_b   1.000
_cell.length_c   1.000
_cell.angle_alpha   90.00
_cell.angle_beta   90.00
_cell.angle_gamma   90.00
#
_symmetry.space_group_name_H-M   'P 1'
#
loop_
_entity.id
_entity.type
_entity.pdbx_description
1 polymer ?
#
loop_
_entity_poly.entity_id
_entity_poly.type
_entity_poly.pdbx_seq_one_letter_code
_entity_poly.pdbx_strand_id
1 'polypeptide(L)'
;MQLDVIQLQTELGICQTLTITLTEPRDLIKPSILSDLKSKIPQDLDLNQGVILYGISPIWLYGCLIECCRNAPWIACYDVWTQKAVVVKSNVQKLAVGDTISIIFNRTPGMAILIGGPPDSGKTVFSYALSRSLLEKDKSLKVFIHRANWDGEGNWVLEMSDRQVATQLKKENTCPVHELGKEMMKNYFGYHAKAIKNIRDVMDIVLVDVGGKVQDEKKPILEQ
;
A
#
# COMPACT_ATOMS: atom_id res chain seq x y z
N MET A 1 -2.66 14.53 9.45
CA MET A 1 -2.40 13.11 9.79
C MET A 1 -3.21 12.77 11.02
N GLN A 2 -3.94 11.67 10.94
CA GLN A 2 -4.74 11.10 12.02
C GLN A 2 -4.23 9.70 12.33
N LEU A 3 -4.20 9.35 13.62
CA LEU A 3 -3.86 8.02 14.10
C LEU A 3 -5.08 7.48 14.87
N ASP A 4 -5.52 6.28 14.53
CA ASP A 4 -6.67 5.65 15.18
C ASP A 4 -6.33 4.21 15.54
N VAL A 5 -6.78 3.76 16.70
CA VAL A 5 -6.66 2.35 17.10
C VAL A 5 -7.89 1.59 16.60
N ILE A 6 -7.64 0.52 15.84
CA ILE A 6 -8.66 -0.45 15.45
C ILE A 6 -8.27 -1.84 15.94
N GLN A 7 -9.20 -2.77 15.87
CA GLN A 7 -8.95 -4.18 16.17
C GLN A 7 -9.03 -4.98 14.87
N LEU A 8 -7.99 -5.78 14.59
CA LEU A 8 -7.96 -6.70 13.46
C LEU A 8 -8.00 -8.14 13.96
N GLN A 9 -8.81 -8.97 13.31
CA GLN A 9 -8.79 -10.40 13.52
C GLN A 9 -7.56 -10.99 12.84
N THR A 10 -6.80 -11.80 13.58
CA THR A 10 -5.60 -12.47 13.08
C THR A 10 -5.63 -13.95 13.45
N GLU A 11 -4.68 -14.72 12.92
CA GLU A 11 -4.46 -16.12 13.34
C GLU A 11 -4.02 -16.26 14.81
N LEU A 12 -3.51 -15.18 15.42
CA LEU A 12 -3.14 -15.12 16.83
C LEU A 12 -4.29 -14.65 17.74
N GLY A 13 -5.47 -14.37 17.17
CA GLY A 13 -6.60 -13.74 17.84
C GLY A 13 -6.79 -12.29 17.43
N ILE A 14 -7.52 -11.53 18.24
CA ILE A 14 -7.74 -10.10 17.99
C ILE A 14 -6.47 -9.32 18.37
N CYS A 15 -5.95 -8.53 17.44
CA CYS A 15 -4.78 -7.67 17.67
C CYS A 15 -5.14 -6.21 17.44
N GLN A 16 -4.68 -5.34 18.34
CA GLN A 16 -4.76 -3.90 18.14
C GLN A 16 -3.89 -3.48 16.96
N THR A 17 -4.39 -2.50 16.22
CA THR A 17 -3.75 -1.96 15.03
C THR A 17 -3.80 -0.44 15.08
N LEU A 18 -2.64 0.19 15.08
CA LEU A 18 -2.50 1.63 14.93
C LEU A 18 -2.55 1.98 13.44
N THR A 19 -3.64 2.63 13.05
CA THR A 19 -3.86 3.06 11.66
C THR A 19 -3.33 4.46 11.41
N ILE A 20 -2.82 4.70 10.21
CA ILE A 20 -2.23 5.97 9.79
C ILE A 20 -3.05 6.49 8.61
N THR A 21 -3.73 7.61 8.83
CA THR A 21 -4.50 8.30 7.79
C THR A 21 -3.87 9.65 7.49
N LEU A 22 -3.46 9.84 6.23
CA LEU A 22 -2.96 11.12 5.75
C LEU A 22 -4.13 11.96 5.24
N THR A 23 -4.44 13.03 5.96
CA THR A 23 -5.62 13.89 5.75
C THR A 23 -5.43 14.95 4.66
N GLU A 24 -4.20 15.13 4.17
CA GLU A 24 -3.86 16.17 3.18
C GLU A 24 -3.31 15.51 1.92
N PRO A 25 -4.14 15.33 0.87
CA PRO A 25 -3.71 14.67 -0.36
C PRO A 25 -3.01 15.62 -1.34
N ARG A 26 -2.78 16.89 -0.99
CA ARG A 26 -2.24 17.90 -1.92
C ARG A 26 -0.74 18.14 -1.78
N ASP A 27 -0.21 18.02 -0.56
CA ASP A 27 1.20 18.25 -0.29
C ASP A 27 1.85 17.01 0.31
N LEU A 28 3.12 16.81 -0.03
CA LEU A 28 3.95 15.82 0.64
C LEU A 28 3.99 16.13 2.14
N ILE A 29 3.70 15.11 2.94
CA ILE A 29 3.83 15.20 4.39
C ILE A 29 5.28 15.55 4.76
N LYS A 30 5.45 16.58 5.59
CA LYS A 30 6.76 17.10 5.97
C LYS A 30 7.25 16.46 7.27
N PRO A 31 8.58 16.26 7.46
CA PRO A 31 9.13 15.73 8.70
C PRO A 31 8.83 16.58 9.95
N SER A 32 8.45 17.85 9.78
CA SER A 32 8.06 18.72 10.89
C SER A 32 6.89 18.17 11.72
N ILE A 33 6.06 17.26 11.16
CA ILE A 33 4.98 16.62 11.92
C ILE A 33 5.49 15.75 13.09
N LEU A 34 6.77 15.38 13.06
CA LEU A 34 7.38 14.48 14.04
C LEU A 34 7.54 15.12 15.41
N SER A 35 7.62 16.46 15.51
CA SER A 35 7.73 17.17 16.79
C SER A 35 6.57 16.84 17.73
N ASP A 36 5.37 16.67 17.15
CA ASP A 36 4.12 16.47 17.88
C ASP A 36 3.62 15.02 17.70
N LEU A 37 4.46 14.10 17.22
CA LEU A 37 4.02 12.73 16.95
C LEU A 37 3.57 12.02 18.24
N LYS A 38 4.34 12.20 19.32
CA LYS A 38 4.04 11.56 20.61
C LYS A 38 2.70 11.99 21.19
N SER A 39 2.32 13.27 21.04
CA SER A 39 1.03 13.77 21.52
C SER A 39 -0.15 13.31 20.66
N LYS A 40 0.11 12.78 19.46
CA LYS A 40 -0.90 12.22 18.56
C LYS A 40 -1.12 10.72 18.72
N ILE A 41 -0.30 10.03 19.53
CA ILE A 41 -0.51 8.62 19.84
C ILE A 41 -1.83 8.49 20.62
N PRO A 42 -2.79 7.68 20.15
CA PRO A 42 -4.07 7.52 20.83
C PRO A 42 -3.88 6.96 22.25
N GLN A 43 -4.64 7.49 23.21
CA GLN A 43 -4.53 7.10 24.63
C GLN A 43 -5.03 5.67 24.89
N ASP A 44 -5.87 5.15 24.01
CA ASP A 44 -6.42 3.79 24.02
C ASP A 44 -5.47 2.74 23.40
N LEU A 45 -4.29 3.15 22.91
CA LEU A 45 -3.26 2.22 22.45
C LEU A 45 -2.57 1.55 23.65
N ASP A 46 -2.81 0.26 23.86
CA ASP A 46 -2.26 -0.50 24.99
C ASP A 46 -0.88 -1.07 24.67
N LEU A 47 0.18 -0.39 25.11
CA LEU A 47 1.56 -0.84 24.90
C LEU A 47 1.97 -2.05 25.74
N ASN A 48 1.06 -2.71 26.48
CA ASN A 48 1.30 -4.03 27.07
C ASN A 48 0.93 -5.17 26.11
N GLN A 49 0.27 -4.85 24.99
CA GLN A 49 -0.09 -5.79 23.93
C GLN A 49 0.71 -5.51 22.66
N GLY A 50 0.80 -6.51 21.78
CA GLY A 50 1.45 -6.33 20.48
C GLY A 50 0.71 -5.30 19.61
N VAL A 51 1.43 -4.59 18.75
CA VAL A 51 0.87 -3.52 17.92
C VAL A 51 1.13 -3.81 16.44
N ILE A 52 0.08 -3.74 15.61
CA ILE A 52 0.22 -3.72 14.16
C ILE A 52 0.16 -2.27 13.67
N LEU A 53 1.10 -1.85 12.84
CA LEU A 53 1.09 -0.55 12.16
C LEU A 53 0.51 -0.72 10.76
N TYR A 54 -0.46 0.11 10.39
CA TYR A 54 -1.09 0.05 9.07
C TYR A 54 -1.40 1.45 8.52
N GLY A 55 -1.06 1.70 7.25
CA GLY A 55 -1.51 2.87 6.52
C GLY A 55 -0.53 3.31 5.43
N ILE A 56 -0.98 4.16 4.53
CA ILE A 56 -0.11 4.71 3.49
C ILE A 56 0.65 5.89 4.08
N SER A 57 1.96 5.75 4.25
CA SER A 57 2.78 6.73 4.94
C SER A 57 4.26 6.59 4.55
N PRO A 58 5.07 7.67 4.60
CA PRO A 58 6.51 7.56 4.38
C PRO A 58 7.20 6.64 5.39
N ILE A 59 8.29 6.01 4.94
CA ILE A 59 9.09 5.06 5.73
C ILE A 59 9.62 5.71 7.02
N TRP A 60 10.05 6.97 6.98
CA TRP A 60 10.55 7.67 8.16
C TRP A 60 9.48 7.80 9.27
N LEU A 61 8.20 7.92 8.90
CA LEU A 61 7.12 8.02 9.89
C LEU A 61 6.88 6.67 10.56
N TYR A 62 6.95 5.57 9.79
CA TYR A 62 6.94 4.22 10.35
C TYR A 62 8.07 4.02 11.36
N GLY A 63 9.29 4.45 11.04
CA GLY A 63 10.43 4.39 11.97
C GLY A 63 10.15 5.12 13.30
N CYS A 64 9.59 6.33 13.22
CA CYS A 64 9.23 7.09 14.43
C CYS A 64 8.06 6.45 15.21
N LEU A 65 7.07 5.87 14.53
CA LEU A 65 5.95 5.18 15.17
C LEU A 65 6.39 3.89 15.87
N ILE A 66 7.32 3.14 15.28
CA ILE A 66 7.95 1.97 15.91
C ILE A 66 8.62 2.39 17.23
N GLU A 67 9.38 3.49 17.23
CA GLU A 67 9.99 4.03 18.46
C GLU A 67 8.94 4.50 19.47
N CYS A 68 7.85 5.14 19.03
CA CYS A 68 6.75 5.52 19.94
C CYS A 68 6.08 4.30 20.58
N CYS A 69 6.02 3.18 19.87
CA CYS A 69 5.43 1.93 20.35
C CYS A 69 6.47 0.98 20.98
N ARG A 70 7.69 1.43 21.28
CA ARG A 70 8.81 0.58 21.71
C ARG A 70 8.58 -0.23 22.98
N ASN A 71 7.57 0.09 23.78
CA ASN A 71 7.23 -0.68 24.99
C ASN A 71 6.36 -1.91 24.67
N ALA A 72 5.72 -1.96 23.50
CA ALA A 72 4.92 -3.10 23.06
C ALA A 72 5.76 -4.40 23.05
N PRO A 73 5.22 -5.56 23.48
CA PRO A 73 5.92 -6.84 23.44
C PRO A 73 6.45 -7.18 22.04
N TRP A 74 5.71 -6.80 21.00
CA TRP A 74 6.12 -6.88 19.60
C TRP A 74 5.42 -5.81 18.77
N ILE A 75 6.02 -5.47 17.62
CA ILE A 75 5.48 -4.52 16.65
C ILE A 75 5.59 -5.16 15.26
N ALA A 76 4.51 -5.08 14.49
CA ALA A 76 4.48 -5.57 13.11
C ALA A 76 3.97 -4.48 12.15
N CYS A 77 4.42 -4.50 10.90
CA CYS A 77 3.93 -3.62 9.83
C CYS A 77 3.07 -4.41 8.86
N TYR A 78 1.83 -3.97 8.63
CA TYR A 78 0.91 -4.64 7.72
C TYR A 78 1.21 -4.31 6.25
N ASP A 79 1.43 -5.37 5.46
CA ASP A 79 1.61 -5.33 4.02
C ASP A 79 0.32 -5.79 3.31
N VAL A 80 -0.35 -4.84 2.65
CA VAL A 80 -1.60 -5.09 1.91
C VAL A 80 -1.43 -6.01 0.71
N TRP A 81 -0.24 -6.05 0.10
CA TRP A 81 0.02 -6.89 -1.07
C TRP A 81 0.11 -8.36 -0.70
N THR A 82 0.56 -8.67 0.53
CA THR A 82 0.71 -10.05 1.02
C THR A 82 -0.35 -10.45 2.05
N GLN A 83 -1.17 -9.52 2.54
CA GLN A 83 -2.11 -9.70 3.66
C GLN A 83 -1.45 -10.18 4.96
N LYS A 84 -0.21 -9.76 5.18
CA LYS A 84 0.57 -10.19 6.33
C LYS A 84 1.11 -8.99 7.08
N ALA A 85 1.05 -9.07 8.41
CA ALA A 85 1.80 -8.17 9.26
C ALA A 85 3.17 -8.78 9.54
N VAL A 86 4.24 -8.11 9.09
CA VAL A 86 5.62 -8.56 9.27
C VAL A 86 6.16 -7.99 10.56
N VAL A 87 6.64 -8.84 11.46
CA VAL A 87 7.16 -8.44 12.77
C VAL A 87 8.51 -7.74 12.57
N VAL A 88 8.59 -6.48 12.96
CA VAL A 88 9.79 -5.62 12.80
C VAL A 88 10.55 -5.45 14.10
N LYS A 89 9.90 -5.71 15.24
CA LYS A 89 10.50 -5.66 16.56
C LYS A 89 9.78 -6.62 17.49
N SER A 90 10.52 -7.37 18.31
CA SER A 90 9.95 -8.28 19.29
C SER A 90 10.84 -8.42 20.52
N ASN A 91 10.21 -8.47 21.68
CA ASN A 91 10.80 -8.78 22.98
C ASN A 91 10.22 -10.09 23.55
N VAL A 92 9.49 -10.87 22.74
CA VAL A 92 8.88 -12.15 23.14
C VAL A 92 9.49 -13.30 22.35
N GLN A 93 9.67 -14.45 23.00
CA GLN A 93 10.30 -15.62 22.35
C GLN A 93 9.41 -16.27 21.28
N LYS A 94 8.09 -16.18 21.43
CA LYS A 94 7.13 -16.87 20.55
C LYS A 94 7.00 -16.25 19.16
N LEU A 95 7.47 -15.01 18.99
CA LEU A 95 7.29 -14.24 17.76
C LEU A 95 8.59 -13.50 17.46
N ALA A 96 9.33 -13.94 16.45
CA ALA A 96 10.63 -13.37 16.09
C ALA A 96 10.48 -12.25 15.04
N VAL A 97 11.51 -11.41 14.92
CA VAL A 97 11.60 -10.43 13.82
C VAL A 97 11.64 -11.18 12.49
N GLY A 98 10.82 -10.75 11.53
CA GLY A 98 10.64 -11.41 10.23
C GLY A 98 9.47 -12.39 10.18
N ASP A 99 8.94 -12.82 11.32
CA ASP A 99 7.72 -13.63 11.35
C ASP A 99 6.54 -12.84 10.76
N THR A 100 5.59 -13.57 10.17
CA THR A 100 4.40 -12.99 9.55
C THR A 100 3.15 -13.43 10.27
N ILE A 101 2.28 -12.47 10.58
CA ILE A 101 0.95 -12.70 11.15
C ILE A 101 -0.09 -12.53 10.03
N SER A 102 -0.88 -13.56 9.77
CA SER A 102 -1.96 -13.48 8.78
C SER A 102 -3.15 -12.66 9.32
N ILE A 103 -3.63 -11.70 8.53
CA ILE A 103 -4.82 -10.90 8.86
C ILE A 103 -6.06 -11.52 8.20
N ILE A 104 -7.14 -11.63 8.95
CA ILE A 104 -8.39 -12.24 8.49
C ILE A 104 -9.42 -11.13 8.28
N PHE A 105 -9.81 -10.92 7.02
CA PHE A 105 -10.87 -9.99 6.65
C PHE A 105 -12.17 -10.76 6.42
N ASN A 106 -13.23 -10.36 7.14
CA ASN A 106 -14.58 -10.89 6.93
C ASN A 106 -15.46 -9.82 6.26
N ARG A 107 -15.12 -9.48 5.02
CA ARG A 107 -15.90 -8.55 4.19
C ARG A 107 -15.94 -9.06 2.75
N THR A 108 -16.92 -8.57 2.00
CA THR A 108 -16.92 -8.74 0.55
C THR A 108 -15.72 -7.97 -0.03
N PRO A 109 -14.91 -8.61 -0.91
CA PRO A 109 -13.81 -7.94 -1.58
C PRO A 109 -14.32 -6.71 -2.36
N GLY A 110 -13.58 -5.61 -2.28
CA GLY A 110 -13.85 -4.38 -3.00
C GLY A 110 -13.83 -4.54 -4.52
N MET A 111 -14.23 -3.49 -5.22
CA MET A 111 -14.26 -3.46 -6.68
C MET A 111 -12.84 -3.30 -7.25
N ALA A 112 -12.51 -4.05 -8.29
CA ALA A 112 -11.33 -3.79 -9.12
C ALA A 112 -11.77 -3.17 -10.45
N ILE A 113 -11.11 -2.07 -10.85
CA ILE A 113 -11.30 -1.42 -12.15
C ILE A 113 -9.99 -1.48 -12.90
N LEU A 114 -9.96 -2.28 -13.98
CA LEU A 114 -8.78 -2.39 -14.81
C LEU A 114 -8.69 -1.23 -15.81
N ILE A 115 -7.51 -0.63 -15.88
CA ILE A 115 -7.19 0.49 -16.76
C ILE A 115 -6.11 0.01 -17.72
N GLY A 116 -6.51 -0.23 -18.97
CA GLY A 116 -5.65 -0.69 -20.06
C GLY A 116 -5.71 0.28 -21.25
N GLY A 117 -4.74 0.17 -22.15
CA GLY A 117 -4.65 1.05 -23.32
C GLY A 117 -3.23 1.22 -23.85
N PRO A 118 -3.06 1.63 -25.12
CA PRO A 118 -1.75 1.79 -25.75
C PRO A 118 -0.78 2.68 -24.94
N PRO A 119 0.55 2.55 -25.14
CA PRO A 119 1.51 3.50 -24.57
C PRO A 119 1.09 4.96 -24.83
N ASP A 120 1.38 5.84 -23.86
CA ASP A 120 1.10 7.30 -23.92
C ASP A 120 -0.37 7.71 -24.13
N SER A 121 -1.33 6.79 -23.98
CA SER A 121 -2.77 7.10 -24.11
C SER A 121 -3.40 7.82 -22.90
N GLY A 122 -2.59 8.29 -21.94
CA GLY A 122 -3.08 8.99 -20.75
C GLY A 122 -3.61 8.14 -19.59
N LYS A 123 -3.33 6.83 -19.55
CA LYS A 123 -3.80 5.90 -18.47
C LYS A 123 -3.38 6.35 -17.07
N THR A 124 -2.12 6.74 -16.89
CA THR A 124 -1.59 7.23 -15.61
C THR A 124 -2.34 8.49 -15.17
N VAL A 125 -2.59 9.41 -16.10
CA VAL A 125 -3.34 10.65 -15.84
C VAL A 125 -4.79 10.33 -15.47
N PHE A 126 -5.43 9.44 -16.23
CA PHE A 126 -6.81 9.02 -16.01
C PHE A 126 -6.98 8.31 -14.66
N SER A 127 -6.15 7.31 -14.35
CA SER A 127 -6.19 6.58 -13.07
C SER A 127 -6.00 7.50 -11.87
N TYR A 128 -5.08 8.45 -11.96
CA TYR A 128 -4.86 9.45 -10.92
C TYR A 128 -6.05 10.40 -10.79
N ALA A 129 -6.54 10.98 -11.89
CA ALA A 129 -7.68 11.89 -11.89
C ALA A 129 -8.98 11.21 -11.39
N LEU A 130 -9.20 9.95 -11.77
CA LEU A 130 -10.32 9.15 -11.30
C LEU A 130 -10.24 8.92 -9.79
N SER A 131 -9.08 8.50 -9.28
CA SER A 131 -8.86 8.33 -7.84
C SER A 131 -9.16 9.60 -7.05
N ARG A 132 -8.64 10.75 -7.52
CA ARG A 132 -8.90 12.07 -6.94
C ARG A 132 -10.39 12.41 -6.94
N SER A 133 -11.06 12.22 -8.07
CA SER A 133 -12.47 12.54 -8.23
C SER A 133 -13.36 11.67 -7.33
N LEU A 134 -13.02 10.40 -7.15
CA LEU A 134 -13.73 9.49 -6.23
C LEU A 134 -13.58 9.94 -4.77
N LEU A 135 -12.36 10.24 -4.33
CA LEU A 135 -12.08 10.71 -2.97
C LEU A 135 -12.68 12.10 -2.69
N GLU A 136 -12.75 12.98 -3.70
CA GLU A 136 -13.42 14.28 -3.60
C GLU A 136 -14.93 14.14 -3.46
N LYS A 137 -15.54 13.15 -4.14
CA LYS A 137 -16.97 12.87 -4.06
C LYS A 137 -17.36 12.20 -2.74
N ASP A 138 -16.53 11.29 -2.25
CA ASP A 138 -16.74 10.60 -0.98
C ASP A 138 -15.39 10.31 -0.30
N LYS A 139 -15.11 11.07 0.77
CA LYS A 139 -13.87 10.95 1.55
C LYS A 139 -13.80 9.69 2.40
N SER A 140 -14.92 8.97 2.56
CA SER A 140 -14.95 7.71 3.31
C SER A 140 -14.46 6.51 2.49
N LEU A 141 -14.43 6.64 1.15
CA LEU A 141 -13.96 5.58 0.27
C LEU A 141 -12.46 5.34 0.43
N LYS A 142 -12.10 4.07 0.58
CA LYS A 142 -10.71 3.61 0.50
C LYS A 142 -10.38 3.26 -0.95
N VAL A 143 -9.82 4.23 -1.67
CA VAL A 143 -9.40 4.07 -3.07
C VAL A 143 -7.90 3.85 -3.13
N PHE A 144 -7.47 2.81 -3.86
CA PHE A 144 -6.06 2.50 -4.06
C PHE A 144 -5.71 2.34 -5.54
N ILE A 145 -4.61 2.94 -5.99
CA ILE A 145 -4.07 2.73 -7.34
C ILE A 145 -2.98 1.65 -7.25
N HIS A 146 -3.26 0.49 -7.82
CA HIS A 146 -2.29 -0.59 -7.94
C HIS A 146 -1.64 -0.57 -9.33
N ARG A 147 -0.34 -0.29 -9.35
CA ARG A 147 0.51 -0.32 -10.54
C ARG A 147 0.93 -1.76 -10.82
N ALA A 148 0.31 -2.38 -11.81
CA ALA A 148 0.64 -3.70 -12.35
C ALA A 148 1.31 -3.58 -13.74
N ASN A 149 1.91 -2.42 -14.00
CA ASN A 149 2.75 -2.09 -15.13
C ASN A 149 4.22 -2.23 -14.73
N TRP A 150 5.03 -2.77 -15.63
CA TRP A 150 6.44 -3.08 -15.35
C TRP A 150 7.39 -1.91 -15.64
N ASP A 151 6.97 -0.89 -16.37
CA ASP A 151 7.82 0.23 -16.83
C ASP A 151 8.44 1.10 -15.72
N GLY A 152 8.34 0.69 -14.45
CA GLY A 152 8.91 1.38 -13.29
C GLY A 152 8.16 2.66 -12.93
N GLU A 153 7.06 2.96 -13.63
CA GLU A 153 6.27 4.16 -13.38
C GLU A 153 5.40 3.98 -12.14
N GLY A 154 5.68 4.77 -11.11
CA GLY A 154 4.82 4.91 -9.94
C GLY A 154 4.05 6.22 -9.94
N ASN A 155 3.14 6.39 -8.96
CA ASN A 155 2.42 7.64 -8.77
C ASN A 155 3.36 8.83 -8.49
N TRP A 156 4.57 8.56 -8.01
CA TRP A 156 5.63 9.54 -7.78
C TRP A 156 5.91 10.41 -9.02
N VAL A 157 5.77 9.89 -10.24
CA VAL A 157 5.95 10.68 -11.46
C VAL A 157 4.95 11.83 -11.52
N LEU A 158 3.71 11.58 -11.08
CA LEU A 158 2.64 12.57 -11.03
C LEU A 158 2.72 13.47 -9.78
N GLU A 159 3.23 12.95 -8.67
CA GLU A 159 3.33 13.65 -7.38
C GLU A 159 4.56 14.56 -7.27
N MET A 160 5.62 14.33 -8.05
CA MET A 160 6.80 15.19 -8.07
C MET A 160 6.49 16.57 -8.64
N SER A 161 6.96 17.60 -7.94
CA SER A 161 6.91 19.00 -8.39
C SER A 161 7.82 19.25 -9.60
N ASP A 162 9.00 18.64 -9.62
CA ASP A 162 9.94 18.73 -10.72
C ASP A 162 9.65 17.66 -11.79
N ARG A 163 8.98 18.09 -12.86
CA ARG A 163 8.63 17.24 -14.00
C ARG A 163 9.83 16.79 -14.82
N GLN A 164 10.90 17.58 -14.87
CA GLN A 164 12.08 17.23 -15.65
C GLN A 164 12.82 16.07 -14.98
N VAL A 165 13.05 16.17 -13.67
CA VAL A 165 13.64 15.09 -12.88
C VAL A 165 12.76 13.86 -12.90
N ALA A 166 11.43 14.00 -12.76
CA ALA A 166 10.52 12.87 -12.82
C ALA A 166 10.61 12.12 -14.18
N THR A 167 10.68 12.87 -15.28
CA THR A 167 10.82 12.31 -16.63
C THR A 167 12.16 11.63 -16.81
N GLN A 168 13.25 12.23 -16.31
CA GLN A 168 14.58 11.65 -16.35
C GLN A 168 14.64 10.32 -15.59
N LEU A 169 14.19 10.31 -14.33
CA LEU A 169 14.16 9.10 -13.50
C LEU A 169 13.30 8.01 -14.12
N LYS A 170 12.15 8.37 -14.73
CA LYS A 170 11.32 7.40 -15.44
C LYS A 170 12.11 6.75 -16.57
N LYS A 171 12.81 7.54 -17.38
CA LYS A 171 13.62 7.04 -18.50
C LYS A 171 14.77 6.15 -18.01
N GLU A 172 15.47 6.56 -16.94
CA GLU A 172 16.60 5.81 -16.36
C GLU A 172 16.19 4.48 -15.73
N ASN A 173 14.97 4.39 -15.19
CA ASN A 173 14.46 3.19 -14.51
C ASN A 173 13.47 2.38 -15.36
N THR A 174 13.23 2.76 -16.62
CA THR A 174 12.37 1.99 -17.51
C THR A 174 13.04 0.65 -17.82
N CYS A 175 12.38 -0.45 -17.45
CA CYS A 175 12.85 -1.80 -17.72
C CYS A 175 12.01 -2.46 -18.82
N PRO A 176 12.60 -2.90 -19.95
CA PRO A 176 11.88 -3.62 -21.00
C PRO A 176 11.66 -5.09 -20.64
N VAL A 177 10.61 -5.39 -19.86
CA VAL A 177 10.26 -6.78 -19.42
C VAL A 177 10.20 -7.81 -20.52
N HIS A 178 9.77 -7.38 -21.71
CA HIS A 178 9.53 -8.29 -22.82
C HIS A 178 10.82 -9.03 -23.22
N GLU A 179 11.97 -8.50 -22.80
CA GLU A 179 13.29 -9.08 -22.96
C GLU A 179 13.68 -10.06 -21.83
N LEU A 180 12.93 -10.10 -20.72
CA LEU A 180 13.23 -10.90 -19.51
C LEU A 180 12.65 -12.32 -19.53
N GLY A 181 11.95 -12.70 -20.60
CA GLY A 181 11.47 -14.06 -20.83
C GLY A 181 10.09 -14.37 -20.22
N LYS A 182 9.44 -15.39 -20.78
CA LYS A 182 8.03 -15.74 -20.51
C LYS A 182 7.76 -16.15 -19.06
N GLU A 183 8.69 -16.87 -18.43
CA GLU A 183 8.51 -17.35 -17.06
C GLU A 183 8.51 -16.20 -16.05
N MET A 184 9.41 -15.23 -16.21
CA MET A 184 9.44 -14.04 -15.36
C MET A 184 8.16 -13.23 -15.49
N MET A 185 7.67 -13.03 -16.73
CA MET A 185 6.40 -12.34 -16.98
C MET A 185 5.22 -13.06 -16.32
N LYS A 186 5.17 -14.39 -16.41
CA LYS A 186 4.13 -15.19 -15.75
C LYS A 186 4.16 -15.02 -14.22
N ASN A 187 5.34 -15.09 -13.61
CA ASN A 187 5.49 -14.93 -12.16
C ASN A 187 5.11 -13.53 -11.70
N TYR A 188 5.48 -12.51 -12.47
CA TYR A 188 5.14 -11.12 -12.21
C TYR A 188 3.63 -10.87 -12.24
N PHE A 189 2.94 -11.25 -13.32
CA PHE A 189 1.50 -11.05 -13.42
C PHE A 189 0.73 -11.96 -12.45
N GLY A 190 1.28 -13.14 -12.11
CA GLY A 190 0.76 -13.99 -11.04
C GLY A 190 0.85 -13.33 -9.65
N TYR A 191 1.97 -12.67 -9.35
CA TYR A 191 2.12 -11.87 -8.12
C TYR A 191 1.10 -10.73 -8.09
N HIS A 192 0.97 -9.96 -9.18
CA HIS A 192 0.01 -8.85 -9.24
C HIS A 192 -1.44 -9.31 -9.14
N ALA A 193 -1.81 -10.44 -9.74
CA ALA A 193 -3.15 -11.01 -9.57
C ALA A 193 -3.45 -11.33 -8.09
N LYS A 194 -2.50 -11.96 -7.39
CA LYS A 194 -2.62 -12.22 -5.94
C LYS A 194 -2.68 -10.92 -5.14
N ALA A 195 -1.85 -9.94 -5.47
CA ALA A 195 -1.85 -8.64 -4.82
C ALA A 195 -3.19 -7.91 -4.99
N ILE A 196 -3.78 -7.94 -6.19
CA ILE A 196 -5.08 -7.31 -6.44
C ILE A 196 -6.15 -7.94 -5.57
N LYS A 197 -6.23 -9.28 -5.53
CA LYS A 197 -7.14 -10.00 -4.62
C LYS A 197 -6.94 -9.55 -3.18
N ASN A 198 -5.68 -9.47 -2.75
CA ASN A 198 -5.32 -9.11 -1.40
C ASN A 198 -5.71 -7.66 -1.02
N ILE A 199 -5.45 -6.71 -1.91
CA ILE A 199 -5.77 -5.29 -1.72
C ILE A 199 -7.28 -5.08 -1.66
N ARG A 200 -8.06 -5.83 -2.46
CA ARG A 200 -9.54 -5.75 -2.48
C ARG A 200 -10.17 -6.13 -1.14
N ASP A 201 -9.53 -6.94 -0.32
CA ASP A 201 -10.07 -7.25 1.02
C ASP A 201 -9.89 -6.10 2.02
N VAL A 202 -9.12 -5.07 1.65
CA VAL A 202 -8.82 -3.91 2.49
C VAL A 202 -9.46 -2.64 1.94
N MET A 203 -9.44 -2.47 0.62
CA MET A 203 -9.87 -1.28 -0.10
C MET A 203 -11.27 -1.44 -0.68
N ASP A 204 -12.01 -0.34 -0.81
CA ASP A 204 -13.35 -0.36 -1.41
C ASP A 204 -13.25 -0.37 -2.95
N ILE A 205 -12.28 0.35 -3.50
CA ILE A 205 -12.01 0.43 -4.93
C ILE A 205 -10.51 0.31 -5.19
N VAL A 206 -10.13 -0.59 -6.08
CA VAL A 206 -8.75 -0.77 -6.57
C VAL A 206 -8.72 -0.41 -8.05
N LEU A 207 -8.01 0.66 -8.39
CA LEU A 207 -7.71 1.03 -9.78
C LEU A 207 -6.44 0.31 -10.20
N VAL A 208 -6.56 -0.65 -11.11
CA VAL A 208 -5.44 -1.49 -11.56
C VAL A 208 -4.91 -0.95 -12.88
N ASP A 209 -3.75 -0.31 -12.87
CA ASP A 209 -3.06 0.10 -14.11
C ASP A 209 -2.18 -1.05 -14.59
N VAL A 210 -2.59 -1.70 -15.67
CA VAL A 210 -1.91 -2.90 -16.21
C VAL A 210 -0.87 -2.52 -17.27
N GLY A 211 -0.85 -1.25 -17.72
CA GLY A 211 0.02 -0.77 -18.79
C GLY A 211 -0.25 -1.42 -20.16
N GLY A 212 0.02 -0.69 -21.24
CA GLY A 212 -0.01 -1.22 -22.61
C GLY A 212 -1.29 -1.96 -23.06
N LYS A 213 -1.16 -2.73 -24.15
CA LYS A 213 -2.23 -3.61 -24.63
C LYS A 213 -2.33 -4.86 -23.75
N VAL A 214 -3.53 -5.43 -23.67
CA VAL A 214 -3.76 -6.74 -23.03
C VAL A 214 -3.12 -7.82 -23.90
N GLN A 215 -2.25 -8.61 -23.30
CA GLN A 215 -1.56 -9.77 -23.89
C GLN A 215 -1.88 -11.00 -23.05
N ASP A 216 -1.66 -12.21 -23.57
CA ASP A 216 -2.05 -13.47 -22.90
C ASP A 216 -1.42 -13.61 -21.50
N GLU A 217 -0.22 -13.07 -21.31
CA GLU A 217 0.51 -13.08 -20.04
C GLU A 217 -0.24 -12.31 -18.93
N LYS A 218 -1.11 -11.36 -19.30
CA LYS A 218 -1.91 -10.53 -18.37
C LYS A 218 -3.23 -11.18 -17.97
N LYS A 219 -3.58 -12.33 -18.54
CA LYS A 219 -4.83 -13.04 -18.26
C LYS A 219 -5.13 -13.23 -16.75
N PRO A 220 -4.15 -13.58 -15.89
CA PRO A 220 -4.41 -13.73 -14.45
C PRO A 220 -4.95 -12.47 -13.77
N ILE A 221 -4.59 -11.29 -14.27
CA ILE A 221 -5.04 -9.99 -13.74
C ILE A 221 -6.48 -9.69 -14.20
N LEU A 222 -6.84 -10.06 -15.44
CA LEU A 222 -8.18 -9.84 -15.99
C LEU A 222 -9.27 -10.64 -15.26
N GLU A 223 -8.88 -11.72 -14.58
CA GLU A 223 -9.77 -12.59 -13.82
C GLU A 223 -9.98 -12.14 -12.37
N GLN A 224 -9.30 -11.06 -11.93
CA GLN A 224 -9.44 -10.47 -10.58
C GLN A 224 -10.41 -9.29 -10.55
#